data_AF-A0A0K8Q4P8-F1
#
_entry.id   AF-A0A0K8Q4P8-F1
#
_cell.length_a   1.000
_cell.length_b   1.000
_cell.length_c   1.000
_cell.angle_alpha   90.00
_cell.angle_beta   90.00
_cell.angle_gamma   90.00
#
_symmetry.space_group_name_H-M   'P 1'
#
loop_
_entity.id
_entity.type
_entity.pdbx_description
1 polymer ?
#
loop_
_entity_poly.entity_id
_entity_poly.type
_entity_poly.pdbx_seq_one_letter_code
_entity_poly.pdbx_strand_id
1 'polypeptide(L)'
;MDQDLRWELLASLVTGGRCGQESIDEELGRDNTANGQNAAALAKAAIPTAEAKAAAWESIVVKGELSNALQASAVAGFTRVLDTELLEPYAEKYFEAVPGIVASRTHALAQQIVVGLYPSQLTTQATVERTDKFLASLPEESSALRRMMLENRDGVARALRARQADVG
;
A
#
# COMPACT_ATOMS: atom_id res chain seq x y z
N MET A 1 -27.41 6.81 8.70
CA MET A 1 -26.24 6.59 7.83
C MET A 1 -25.77 5.19 8.08
N ASP A 2 -25.62 4.39 7.03
CA ASP A 2 -25.12 3.02 7.12
C ASP A 2 -23.67 3.00 7.64
N GLN A 3 -23.29 1.98 8.42
CA GLN A 3 -21.98 1.90 9.09
C GLN A 3 -20.82 1.92 8.10
N ASP A 4 -20.93 1.17 7.01
CA ASP A 4 -19.90 1.12 5.97
C ASP A 4 -19.77 2.49 5.29
N LEU A 5 -20.89 3.20 5.08
CA LEU A 5 -20.89 4.55 4.55
C LEU A 5 -20.23 5.57 5.50
N ARG A 6 -20.38 5.42 6.83
CA ARG A 6 -19.70 6.29 7.81
C ARG A 6 -18.18 6.12 7.71
N TRP A 7 -17.72 4.87 7.64
CA TRP A 7 -16.31 4.55 7.51
C TRP A 7 -15.71 5.03 6.18
N GLU A 8 -16.40 4.86 5.06
CA GLU A 8 -15.89 5.33 3.77
C GLU A 8 -15.80 6.86 3.71
N LEU A 9 -16.80 7.57 4.28
CA LEU A 9 -16.76 9.01 4.42
C LEU A 9 -15.57 9.45 5.30
N LEU A 10 -15.39 8.80 6.46
CA LEU A 10 -14.29 9.12 7.37
C LEU A 10 -12.93 8.83 6.72
N ALA A 11 -12.75 7.69 6.07
CA ALA A 11 -11.51 7.36 5.36
C ALA A 11 -11.19 8.38 4.26
N SER A 12 -12.20 8.85 3.53
CA SER A 12 -12.04 9.92 2.53
C SER A 12 -11.61 11.24 3.16
N LEU A 13 -12.22 11.64 4.28
CA LEU A 13 -11.85 12.86 5.02
C LEU A 13 -10.44 12.76 5.60
N VAL A 14 -10.07 11.59 6.14
CA VAL A 14 -8.71 11.32 6.63
C VAL A 14 -7.70 11.43 5.50
N THR A 15 -7.95 10.77 4.37
CA THR A 15 -7.08 10.82 3.17
C THR A 15 -6.87 12.27 2.70
N GLY A 16 -7.91 13.10 2.77
CA GLY A 16 -7.85 14.53 2.45
C GLY A 16 -7.31 15.44 3.55
N GLY A 17 -6.82 14.89 4.66
CA GLY A 17 -6.26 15.63 5.79
C GLY A 17 -7.30 16.46 6.57
N ARG A 18 -8.59 16.16 6.44
CA ARG A 18 -9.69 16.85 7.13
C ARG A 18 -10.06 16.22 8.48
N CYS A 19 -9.72 14.94 8.64
CA CYS A 19 -9.84 14.18 9.88
C CYS A 19 -8.52 13.47 10.18
N GLY A 20 -8.36 12.95 11.40
CA GLY A 20 -7.15 12.25 11.82
C GLY A 20 -7.43 11.15 12.84
N GLN A 21 -6.41 10.77 13.60
CA GLN A 21 -6.46 9.66 14.56
C GLN A 21 -7.62 9.78 15.55
N GLU A 22 -7.89 10.97 16.08
CA GLU A 22 -8.98 11.19 17.04
C GLU A 22 -10.35 10.81 16.45
N SER A 23 -10.65 11.26 15.22
CA SER A 23 -11.92 10.91 14.55
C SER A 23 -12.03 9.40 14.26
N ILE A 24 -10.91 8.74 13.97
CA ILE A 24 -10.86 7.28 13.78
C ILE A 24 -11.18 6.56 15.09
N ASP A 25 -10.58 7.00 16.20
CA ASP A 25 -10.78 6.39 17.50
C ASP A 25 -12.22 6.60 18.02
N GLU A 26 -12.80 7.78 17.77
CA GLU A 26 -14.21 8.06 18.06
C GLU A 26 -15.16 7.13 17.30
N GLU A 27 -14.92 6.96 15.99
CA GLU A 27 -15.77 6.11 15.17
C GLU A 27 -15.58 4.63 15.51
N LEU A 28 -14.36 4.20 15.81
CA LEU A 28 -14.05 2.85 16.31
C LEU A 28 -14.73 2.57 17.66
N GLY A 29 -14.84 3.59 18.52
CA GLY A 29 -15.61 3.50 19.77
C GLY A 29 -17.10 3.26 19.54
N ARG A 30 -17.64 3.76 18.41
CA ARG A 30 -19.04 3.51 18.00
C ARG A 30 -19.22 2.18 17.30
N ASP A 31 -18.20 1.73 16.58
CA ASP A 31 -18.18 0.48 15.82
C ASP A 31 -16.93 -0.34 16.12
N ASN A 32 -16.99 -1.14 17.18
CA ASN A 32 -15.94 -2.06 17.57
C ASN A 32 -16.12 -3.48 16.98
N THR A 33 -16.77 -3.58 15.82
CA THR A 33 -16.89 -4.86 15.10
C THR A 33 -15.60 -5.20 14.35
N ALA A 34 -15.48 -6.44 13.86
CA ALA A 34 -14.35 -6.82 13.01
C ALA A 34 -14.25 -5.93 11.75
N ASN A 35 -15.38 -5.56 11.16
CA ASN A 35 -15.41 -4.65 10.01
C ASN A 35 -14.98 -3.23 10.41
N GLY A 36 -15.41 -2.74 11.57
CA GLY A 36 -14.96 -1.46 12.12
C GLY A 36 -13.45 -1.41 12.37
N GLN A 37 -12.88 -2.48 12.93
CA GLN A 37 -11.44 -2.62 13.12
C GLN A 37 -10.66 -2.60 11.78
N ASN A 38 -11.17 -3.30 10.76
CA ASN A 38 -10.61 -3.27 9.41
C ASN A 38 -10.69 -1.88 8.78
N ALA A 39 -11.81 -1.18 8.94
CA ALA A 39 -11.99 0.17 8.43
C ALA A 39 -11.07 1.19 9.15
N ALA A 40 -10.93 1.07 10.47
CA ALA A 40 -10.01 1.89 11.26
C ALA A 40 -8.55 1.68 10.84
N ALA A 41 -8.13 0.43 10.59
CA ALA A 41 -6.78 0.12 10.11
C ALA A 41 -6.50 0.76 8.73
N LEU A 42 -7.48 0.74 7.82
CA LEU A 42 -7.40 1.41 6.53
C LEU A 42 -7.28 2.93 6.72
N ALA A 43 -8.20 3.54 7.46
CA ALA A 43 -8.22 4.99 7.67
C ALA A 43 -6.91 5.47 8.33
N LYS A 44 -6.40 4.74 9.32
CA LYS A 44 -5.14 5.07 10.00
C LYS A 44 -3.94 5.05 9.05
N ALA A 45 -3.85 4.06 8.17
CA ALA A 45 -2.77 3.99 7.18
C ALA A 45 -2.93 5.03 6.05
N ALA A 46 -4.13 5.59 5.88
CA ALA A 46 -4.44 6.64 4.90
C ALA A 46 -4.18 8.08 5.40
N ILE A 47 -3.81 8.27 6.67
CA ILE A 47 -3.46 9.60 7.20
C ILE A 47 -2.31 10.18 6.35
N PRO A 48 -2.46 11.40 5.78
CA PRO A 48 -1.54 11.94 4.78
C PRO A 48 -0.37 12.69 5.43
N THR A 49 0.34 12.03 6.35
CA THR A 49 1.56 12.58 6.97
C THR A 49 2.71 11.59 6.87
N ALA A 50 3.95 12.10 6.83
CA ALA A 50 5.14 11.27 6.76
C ALA A 50 5.26 10.33 7.96
N GLU A 51 4.90 10.80 9.15
CA GLU A 51 4.91 10.03 10.39
C GLU A 51 3.92 8.87 10.33
N ALA A 52 2.71 9.12 9.81
CA ALA A 52 1.70 8.07 9.68
C ALA A 52 2.09 7.02 8.63
N LYS A 53 2.69 7.43 7.50
CA LYS A 53 3.24 6.49 6.51
C LYS A 53 4.37 5.66 7.11
N ALA A 54 5.24 6.25 7.92
CA ALA A 54 6.31 5.52 8.58
C ALA A 54 5.76 4.49 9.58
N ALA A 55 4.76 4.88 10.39
CA ALA A 55 4.11 3.97 11.33
C ALA A 55 3.35 2.83 10.62
N ALA A 56 2.66 3.12 9.52
CA ALA A 56 1.98 2.12 8.71
C ALA A 56 2.99 1.14 8.08
N TRP A 57 4.09 1.65 7.51
CA TRP A 57 5.17 0.83 6.97
C TRP A 57 5.78 -0.10 8.02
N GLU A 58 6.12 0.44 9.19
CA GLU A 58 6.66 -0.33 10.32
C GLU A 58 5.71 -1.47 10.71
N SER A 59 4.41 -1.17 10.81
CA SER A 59 3.39 -2.17 11.16
C SER A 59 3.25 -3.26 10.10
N ILE A 60 3.17 -2.87 8.82
CA ILE A 60 2.89 -3.77 7.69
C ILE A 60 4.12 -4.61 7.33
N VAL A 61 5.28 -3.98 7.21
CA VAL A 61 6.48 -4.59 6.60
C VAL A 61 7.46 -5.10 7.65
N VAL A 62 7.75 -4.27 8.65
CA VAL A 62 8.83 -4.57 9.63
C VAL A 62 8.34 -5.55 10.68
N LYS A 63 7.23 -5.25 11.35
CA LYS A 63 6.64 -6.12 12.39
C LYS A 63 5.78 -7.22 11.76
N GLY A 64 4.79 -6.83 10.96
CA GLY A 64 3.79 -7.72 10.36
C GLY A 64 3.12 -8.64 11.38
N GLU A 65 2.70 -8.06 12.50
CA GLU A 65 1.98 -8.74 13.59
C GLU A 65 0.45 -8.63 13.43
N LEU A 66 -0.01 -7.98 12.36
CA LEU A 66 -1.43 -7.80 12.08
C LEU A 66 -2.07 -9.13 11.66
N SER A 67 -3.35 -9.29 11.97
CA SER A 67 -4.16 -10.33 11.33
C SER A 67 -4.21 -10.09 9.81
N ASN A 68 -4.43 -11.14 9.02
CA ASN A 68 -4.45 -11.01 7.55
C ASN A 68 -5.46 -9.95 7.05
N ALA A 69 -6.63 -9.84 7.70
CA ALA A 69 -7.65 -8.85 7.35
C ALA A 69 -7.18 -7.42 7.66
N LEU A 70 -6.61 -7.19 8.85
CA LEU A 70 -6.05 -5.89 9.23
C LEU A 70 -4.86 -5.51 8.35
N GLN A 71 -4.02 -6.49 7.97
CA GLN A 71 -2.93 -6.27 7.03
C GLN A 71 -3.46 -5.80 5.67
N ALA A 72 -4.50 -6.44 5.14
CA ALA A 72 -5.08 -6.09 3.85
C ALA A 72 -5.61 -4.65 3.87
N SER A 73 -6.35 -4.30 4.92
CA SER A 73 -6.85 -2.95 5.15
C SER A 73 -5.73 -1.92 5.28
N ALA A 74 -4.69 -2.22 6.06
CA ALA A 74 -3.56 -1.30 6.24
C ALA A 74 -2.78 -1.08 4.95
N VAL A 75 -2.58 -2.13 4.13
CA VAL A 75 -1.95 -2.03 2.80
C VAL A 75 -2.80 -1.15 1.86
N ALA A 76 -4.12 -1.35 1.84
CA ALA A 76 -5.03 -0.51 1.05
C ALA A 76 -5.00 0.96 1.52
N GLY A 77 -4.99 1.20 2.83
CA GLY A 77 -4.88 2.55 3.39
C GLY A 77 -3.53 3.22 3.12
N PHE A 78 -2.43 2.47 3.19
CA PHE A 78 -1.08 3.00 2.95
C PHE A 78 -0.96 3.62 1.56
N THR A 79 -1.52 2.95 0.56
CA THR A 79 -1.51 3.44 -0.83
C THR A 79 -2.58 4.50 -1.10
N ARG A 80 -3.61 4.65 -0.27
CA ARG A 80 -4.62 5.70 -0.42
C ARG A 80 -4.02 7.07 -0.05
N VAL A 81 -3.63 7.84 -1.06
CA VAL A 81 -3.04 9.18 -0.93
C VAL A 81 -3.58 10.13 -2.00
N LEU A 82 -3.66 11.42 -1.69
CA LEU A 82 -3.86 12.48 -2.69
C LEU A 82 -2.53 13.01 -3.22
N ASP A 83 -1.54 13.10 -2.34
CA ASP A 83 -0.17 13.51 -2.65
C ASP A 83 0.74 12.29 -2.70
N THR A 84 1.24 11.99 -3.90
CA THR A 84 2.12 10.83 -4.12
C THR A 84 3.53 11.03 -3.58
N GLU A 85 3.95 12.27 -3.27
CA GLU A 85 5.27 12.55 -2.67
C GLU A 85 5.46 11.78 -1.35
N LEU A 86 4.38 11.56 -0.60
CA LEU A 86 4.37 10.74 0.62
C LEU A 86 4.78 9.28 0.39
N LEU A 87 4.68 8.78 -0.84
CA LEU A 87 5.04 7.40 -1.19
C LEU A 87 6.47 7.27 -1.73
N GLU A 88 7.09 8.37 -2.19
CA GLU A 88 8.42 8.35 -2.79
C GLU A 88 9.50 7.72 -1.89
N PRO A 89 9.56 8.00 -0.57
CA PRO A 89 10.56 7.39 0.32
C PRO A 89 10.42 5.87 0.45
N TYR A 90 9.31 5.29 0.01
CA TYR A 90 9.01 3.88 0.13
C TYR A 90 9.22 3.11 -1.17
N ALA A 91 9.45 3.79 -2.29
CA ALA A 91 9.71 3.14 -3.57
C ALA A 91 10.95 2.25 -3.50
N GLU A 92 12.05 2.75 -2.93
CA GLU A 92 13.28 1.98 -2.75
C GLU A 92 13.15 0.95 -1.62
N LYS A 93 12.60 1.37 -0.47
CA LYS A 93 12.36 0.49 0.70
C LYS A 93 11.51 -0.73 0.34
N TYR A 94 10.57 -0.58 -0.59
CA TYR A 94 9.77 -1.68 -1.13
C TYR A 94 10.64 -2.76 -1.76
N PHE A 95 11.52 -2.41 -2.70
CA PHE A 95 12.35 -3.41 -3.37
C PHE A 95 13.34 -4.07 -2.41
N GLU A 96 13.85 -3.33 -1.42
CA GLU A 96 14.70 -3.87 -0.36
C GLU A 96 13.96 -4.85 0.56
N ALA A 97 12.69 -4.58 0.88
CA ALA A 97 11.90 -5.39 1.80
C ALA A 97 11.34 -6.67 1.18
N VAL A 98 11.06 -6.69 -0.14
CA VAL A 98 10.39 -7.80 -0.83
C VAL A 98 11.04 -9.16 -0.56
N PRO A 99 12.37 -9.35 -0.66
CA PRO A 99 12.98 -10.66 -0.37
C PRO A 99 12.69 -11.16 1.04
N GLY A 100 12.77 -10.27 2.04
CA GLY A 100 12.46 -10.59 3.43
C GLY A 100 10.98 -10.94 3.64
N ILE A 101 10.07 -10.22 2.98
CA ILE A 101 8.63 -10.51 3.02
C ILE A 101 8.36 -11.91 2.44
N VAL A 102 8.91 -12.23 1.28
CA VAL A 102 8.68 -13.53 0.62
C VAL A 102 9.28 -14.68 1.41
N ALA A 103 10.43 -14.48 2.07
CA ALA A 103 11.08 -15.50 2.87
C ALA A 103 10.37 -15.78 4.22
N SER A 104 9.76 -14.76 4.84
CA SER A 104 9.25 -14.83 6.21
C SER A 104 7.73 -14.99 6.34
N ARG A 105 6.97 -14.65 5.30
CA ARG A 105 5.49 -14.64 5.35
C ARG A 105 4.89 -15.83 4.63
N THR A 106 3.64 -16.16 4.96
CA THR A 106 2.87 -17.15 4.19
C THR A 106 2.71 -16.66 2.75
N HIS A 107 2.60 -17.57 1.78
CA HIS A 107 2.49 -17.21 0.36
C HIS A 107 1.36 -16.20 0.09
N ALA A 108 0.19 -16.40 0.70
CA ALA A 108 -0.95 -15.49 0.53
C ALA A 108 -0.65 -14.09 1.08
N LEU A 109 -0.04 -14.00 2.27
CA LEU A 109 0.30 -12.72 2.88
C LEU A 109 1.43 -12.01 2.13
N ALA A 110 2.45 -12.75 1.69
CA ALA A 110 3.53 -12.21 0.87
C ALA A 110 2.98 -11.64 -0.44
N GLN A 111 2.14 -12.39 -1.16
CA GLN A 111 1.49 -11.90 -2.37
C GLN A 111 0.68 -10.62 -2.12
N GLN A 112 -0.13 -10.60 -1.07
CA GLN A 112 -0.93 -9.43 -0.71
C GLN A 112 -0.06 -8.19 -0.47
N ILE A 113 1.03 -8.32 0.29
CA ILE A 113 1.92 -7.19 0.59
C ILE A 113 2.71 -6.77 -0.65
N VAL A 114 3.29 -7.73 -1.39
CA VAL A 114 4.10 -7.45 -2.59
C VAL A 114 3.27 -6.76 -3.66
N VAL A 115 2.06 -7.23 -3.94
CA VAL A 115 1.20 -6.62 -4.94
C VAL A 115 0.64 -5.29 -4.43
N GLY A 116 0.15 -5.26 -3.18
CA GLY A 116 -0.53 -4.09 -2.64
C GLY A 116 0.37 -2.91 -2.32
N LEU A 117 1.66 -3.14 -2.00
CA LEU A 117 2.63 -2.06 -1.76
C LEU A 117 3.49 -1.72 -2.97
N TYR A 118 3.30 -2.38 -4.12
CA TYR A 118 4.04 -2.01 -5.32
C TYR A 118 3.76 -0.54 -5.67
N PRO A 119 4.80 0.28 -5.96
CA PRO A 119 4.68 1.74 -6.10
C PRO A 119 4.03 2.16 -7.45
N SER A 120 2.87 1.60 -7.78
CA SER A 120 2.15 1.82 -9.04
C SER A 120 1.71 3.27 -9.25
N GLN A 121 1.37 3.96 -8.16
CA GLN A 121 0.96 5.38 -8.19
C GLN A 121 2.14 6.32 -8.50
N LEU A 122 3.37 5.89 -8.23
CA LEU A 122 4.59 6.55 -8.71
C LEU A 122 4.83 6.14 -10.16
N THR A 123 3.88 6.48 -11.05
CA THR A 123 3.92 6.15 -12.48
C THR A 123 5.01 6.97 -13.19
N THR A 124 6.26 6.56 -13.00
CA THR A 124 7.46 7.21 -13.54
C THR A 124 8.35 6.20 -14.23
N GLN A 125 9.21 6.67 -15.13
CA GLN A 125 10.24 5.83 -15.75
C GLN A 125 11.16 5.19 -14.70
N ALA A 126 11.48 5.94 -13.64
CA ALA A 126 12.33 5.47 -12.56
C ALA A 126 11.73 4.30 -11.75
N THR A 127 10.40 4.15 -11.73
CA THR A 127 9.74 2.98 -11.12
C THR A 127 9.89 1.73 -11.99
N VAL A 128 9.80 1.89 -13.31
CA VAL A 128 10.02 0.79 -14.28
C VAL A 128 11.47 0.30 -14.16
N GLU A 129 12.43 1.21 -14.18
CA GLU A 129 13.87 0.90 -14.08
C GLU A 129 14.23 0.20 -12.76
N ARG A 130 13.67 0.64 -11.64
CA ARG A 130 13.84 -0.05 -10.35
C ARG A 130 13.29 -1.47 -10.39
N THR A 131 12.13 -1.66 -11.01
CA THR A 131 11.52 -2.98 -11.15
C THR A 131 12.38 -3.89 -12.05
N ASP A 132 12.92 -3.37 -13.16
CA ASP A 132 13.82 -4.11 -14.04
C ASP A 132 15.13 -4.49 -13.34
N LYS A 133 15.73 -3.57 -12.58
CA LYS A 133 16.91 -3.86 -11.76
C LYS A 133 16.62 -4.94 -10.72
N PHE A 134 15.48 -4.85 -10.04
CA PHE A 134 15.07 -5.86 -9.07
C PHE A 134 14.89 -7.23 -9.73
N LEU A 135 14.17 -7.30 -10.85
CA LEU A 135 13.98 -8.52 -11.65
C LEU A 135 15.29 -9.16 -12.11
N ALA A 136 16.29 -8.36 -12.47
CA ALA A 136 17.62 -8.85 -12.87
C ALA A 136 18.41 -9.41 -11.67
N SER A 137 18.13 -8.94 -10.46
CA SER A 137 18.78 -9.43 -9.23
C SER A 137 18.14 -10.69 -8.65
N LEU A 138 16.93 -11.06 -9.09
CA LEU A 138 16.22 -12.22 -8.57
C LEU A 138 16.89 -13.54 -8.98
N PRO A 139 17.02 -14.51 -8.04
CA PRO A 139 17.43 -15.88 -8.35
C PRO A 139 16.53 -16.53 -9.42
N GLU A 140 17.08 -17.49 -10.17
CA GLU A 140 16.36 -18.16 -11.27
C GLU A 140 15.09 -18.89 -10.77
N GLU A 141 15.15 -19.44 -9.56
CA GLU A 141 14.07 -20.17 -8.91
C GLU A 141 12.89 -19.27 -8.46
N SER A 142 13.05 -17.94 -8.46
CA SER A 142 12.04 -16.97 -8.01
C SER A 142 10.92 -16.72 -9.04
N SER A 143 10.47 -17.76 -9.75
CA SER A 143 9.53 -17.68 -10.87
C SER A 143 8.20 -16.99 -10.52
N ALA A 144 7.62 -17.31 -9.36
CA ALA A 144 6.36 -16.70 -8.90
C ALA A 144 6.52 -15.20 -8.61
N LEU A 145 7.60 -14.81 -7.92
CA LEU A 145 7.90 -13.40 -7.63
C LEU A 145 8.22 -12.61 -8.90
N ARG A 146 9.00 -13.22 -9.81
CA ARG A 146 9.30 -12.65 -11.13
C ARG A 146 8.01 -12.34 -11.91
N ARG A 147 7.06 -13.29 -11.94
CA ARG A 147 5.77 -13.09 -12.59
C ARG A 147 4.99 -11.91 -11.97
N MET A 148 4.85 -11.87 -10.64
CA MET A 148 4.14 -10.77 -9.96
C MET A 148 4.76 -9.41 -10.26
N MET A 149 6.10 -9.32 -10.26
CA MET A 149 6.82 -8.08 -10.56
C MET A 149 6.66 -7.63 -12.02
N LEU A 150 6.65 -8.57 -12.97
CA LEU A 150 6.39 -8.27 -14.38
C LEU A 150 4.97 -7.74 -14.61
N GLU A 151 3.96 -8.38 -14.01
CA GLU A 151 2.55 -7.93 -14.11
C GLU A 151 2.37 -6.51 -13.57
N ASN A 152 2.97 -6.22 -12.41
CA ASN A 152 2.96 -4.90 -11.79
C ASN A 152 3.66 -3.83 -12.65
N ARG A 153 4.84 -4.16 -13.17
CA ARG A 153 5.61 -3.30 -14.10
C ARG A 153 4.83 -2.97 -15.35
N ASP A 154 4.16 -3.95 -15.95
CA ASP A 154 3.37 -3.75 -17.16
C ASP A 154 2.17 -2.82 -16.93
N GLY A 155 1.60 -2.82 -15.72
CA GLY A 155 0.64 -1.82 -15.26
C GLY A 155 1.19 -0.40 -15.33
N VAL A 156 2.36 -0.16 -14.74
CA VAL A 156 3.01 1.16 -14.74
C VAL A 156 3.43 1.58 -16.14
N ALA A 157 4.02 0.68 -16.92
CA ALA A 157 4.45 0.98 -18.28
C ALA A 157 3.28 1.34 -19.21
N ARG A 158 2.10 0.73 -19.01
CA ARG A 158 0.87 1.11 -19.74
C ARG A 158 0.39 2.49 -19.31
N ALA A 159 0.33 2.76 -18.01
CA ALA A 159 -0.11 4.06 -17.49
C ALA A 159 0.81 5.21 -17.95
N LEU A 160 2.13 4.97 -18.01
CA LEU A 160 3.10 5.94 -18.51
C LEU A 160 2.88 6.27 -19.99
N ARG A 161 2.65 5.26 -20.84
CA ARG A 161 2.34 5.44 -22.27
C ARG A 161 1.04 6.21 -22.48
N ALA A 162 0.01 5.93 -21.68
CA ALA A 162 -1.25 6.68 -21.73
C ALA A 162 -1.05 8.16 -21.41
N ARG A 163 -0.33 8.49 -20.32
CA ARG A 163 0.00 9.88 -19.96
C ARG A 163 0.76 10.63 -21.05
N GLN A 164 1.67 9.95 -21.76
CA GLN A 164 2.42 10.56 -22.87
C GLN A 164 1.54 10.82 -24.10
N ALA A 165 0.55 9.97 -24.34
CA ALA A 165 -0.38 10.12 -25.45
C ALA A 165 -1.44 11.21 -25.21
N ASP A 166 -1.92 11.37 -23.97
CA ASP A 166 -2.93 12.39 -23.59
C ASP A 166 -2.40 13.83 -23.62
N VAL A 167 -1.07 14.02 -23.60
CA VAL A 167 -0.41 15.33 -23.65
C VAL A 167 -0.13 15.79 -25.10
N GLY A 168 -0.36 14.93 -26.10
CA GLY A 168 -0.21 15.22 -27.53
C GLY A 168 -1.53 15.53 -28.22
#